data_AF-A0AAV4J116-F1
#
_entry.id   AF-A0AAV4J116-F1
#
_cell.length_a   1.000
_cell.length_b   1.000
_cell.length_c   1.000
_cell.angle_alpha   90.00
_cell.angle_beta   90.00
_cell.angle_gamma   90.00
#
_symmetry.space_group_name_H-M   'P 1'
#
loop_
_entity.id
_entity.type
_entity.pdbx_description
1 polymer ?
#
loop_
_entity_poly.entity_id
_entity_poly.type
_entity_poly.pdbx_seq_one_letter_code
_entity_poly.pdbx_strand_id
1 'polypeptide(L)'
;MKSRIALCLLKICVKENKVVLQTLSNKTTLPKLQSSRNRCMRPILSIRWPEIISNTNLWERTQQQPMEVETRRRKWRWIGHTLRKPRQYITRHSLVWNPQGRRTRGRPKMTWRRETEAEMASAEKT
;
A
#
# COMPACT_ATOMS: atom_id res chain seq x y z
N MET A 1 37.65 3.63 -3.07
CA MET A 1 36.80 2.59 -3.71
C MET A 1 35.52 2.21 -2.94
N LYS A 2 35.30 2.65 -1.69
CA LYS A 2 34.08 2.34 -0.91
C LYS A 2 32.84 3.17 -1.27
N SER A 3 32.97 4.33 -1.94
CA SER A 3 31.82 5.23 -2.22
C SER A 3 30.97 4.81 -3.43
N ARG A 4 31.55 4.18 -4.45
CA ARG A 4 30.79 3.69 -5.62
C ARG A 4 29.95 2.46 -5.29
N ILE A 5 30.46 1.56 -4.45
CA ILE A 5 29.69 0.41 -3.95
C ILE A 5 28.57 0.89 -3.02
N ALA A 6 28.83 1.84 -2.12
CA ALA A 6 27.80 2.42 -1.26
C ALA A 6 26.71 3.14 -2.07
N LEU A 7 27.08 3.90 -3.12
CA LEU A 7 26.13 4.52 -4.05
C LEU A 7 25.36 3.49 -4.89
N CYS A 8 25.99 2.40 -5.31
CA CYS A 8 25.32 1.29 -6.00
C CYS A 8 24.34 0.58 -5.07
N LEU A 9 24.74 0.27 -3.84
CA LEU A 9 23.86 -0.35 -2.84
C LEU A 9 22.71 0.59 -2.44
N LEU A 10 22.96 1.90 -2.31
CA LEU A 10 21.89 2.90 -2.13
C LEU A 10 20.98 2.99 -3.34
N LYS A 11 21.50 2.92 -4.58
CA LYS A 11 20.67 2.92 -5.79
C LYS A 11 19.87 1.63 -5.95
N ILE A 12 20.44 0.47 -5.64
CA ILE A 12 19.76 -0.83 -5.63
C ILE A 12 18.69 -0.83 -4.55
N CYS A 13 19.03 -0.41 -3.32
CA CYS A 13 18.09 -0.32 -2.21
C CYS A 13 17.00 0.72 -2.46
N VAL A 14 17.29 1.86 -3.09
CA VAL A 14 16.28 2.85 -3.52
C VAL A 14 15.45 2.29 -4.67
N LYS A 15 15.97 1.45 -5.57
CA LYS A 15 15.20 0.86 -6.67
C LYS A 15 14.30 -0.28 -6.17
N GLU A 16 14.79 -1.13 -5.28
CA GLU A 16 14.02 -2.15 -4.57
C GLU A 16 12.98 -1.51 -3.64
N ASN A 17 13.35 -0.48 -2.86
CA ASN A 17 12.37 0.28 -2.09
C ASN A 17 11.46 1.12 -2.99
N LYS A 18 11.85 1.56 -4.17
CA LYS A 18 10.95 2.25 -5.12
C LYS A 18 9.95 1.27 -5.71
N VAL A 19 10.32 0.01 -5.92
CA VAL A 19 9.36 -1.04 -6.24
C VAL A 19 8.46 -1.27 -5.02
N VAL A 20 9.00 -1.57 -3.84
CA VAL A 20 8.22 -1.87 -2.62
C VAL A 20 7.33 -0.70 -2.14
N LEU A 21 7.80 0.55 -2.23
CA LEU A 21 7.08 1.78 -1.86
C LEU A 21 6.14 2.29 -2.96
N GLN A 22 6.28 1.86 -4.23
CA GLN A 22 5.31 2.15 -5.30
C GLN A 22 4.27 1.05 -5.49
N THR A 23 4.54 -0.17 -5.01
CA THR A 23 3.64 -1.34 -5.13
C THR A 23 2.66 -1.48 -3.95
N LEU A 24 2.89 -0.80 -2.83
CA LEU A 24 2.00 -0.83 -1.68
C LEU A 24 1.08 0.40 -1.65
N SER A 25 -0.11 0.22 -2.27
CA SER A 25 -1.33 1.02 -2.05
C SER A 25 -1.48 2.33 -2.84
N ASN A 26 -1.52 2.26 -4.18
CA ASN A 26 -2.18 3.36 -4.90
C ASN A 26 -3.70 3.28 -4.63
N LYS A 27 -4.34 4.36 -4.18
CA LYS A 27 -5.82 4.46 -4.04
C LYS A 27 -6.57 4.02 -5.32
N THR A 28 -5.91 4.06 -6.46
CA THR A 28 -6.45 3.64 -7.77
C THR A 28 -6.36 2.14 -8.05
N THR A 29 -5.43 1.42 -7.41
CA THR A 29 -5.23 -0.02 -7.64
C THR A 29 -6.06 -0.88 -6.69
N LEU A 30 -6.27 -0.43 -5.45
CA LEU A 30 -7.05 -1.18 -4.46
C LEU A 30 -8.50 -1.47 -4.90
N PRO A 31 -9.27 -0.51 -5.44
CA PRO A 31 -10.63 -0.79 -5.92
C PRO A 31 -10.65 -1.80 -7.06
N LYS A 32 -9.65 -1.76 -7.96
CA LYS A 32 -9.54 -2.71 -9.08
C LYS A 32 -9.28 -4.14 -8.59
N LEU A 33 -8.39 -4.27 -7.60
CA LEU A 33 -8.11 -5.56 -6.96
C LEU A 33 -9.33 -6.08 -6.20
N GLN A 34 -10.06 -5.21 -5.50
CA GLN A 34 -11.32 -5.59 -4.84
C GLN A 34 -12.37 -6.07 -5.84
N SER A 35 -12.53 -5.38 -6.98
CA SER A 35 -13.46 -5.80 -8.04
C SER A 35 -13.05 -7.14 -8.66
N SER A 36 -11.76 -7.37 -8.87
CA SER A 36 -11.23 -8.66 -9.34
C SER A 36 -11.52 -9.78 -8.34
N ARG A 37 -11.28 -9.53 -7.05
CA ARG A 37 -11.61 -10.47 -5.96
C ARG A 37 -13.11 -10.78 -5.94
N ASN A 38 -13.97 -9.76 -6.01
CA ASN A 38 -15.42 -9.92 -6.03
C ASN A 38 -15.89 -10.73 -7.25
N ARG A 39 -15.26 -10.52 -8.41
CA ARG A 39 -15.55 -11.31 -9.62
C ARG A 39 -15.23 -12.79 -9.41
N CYS A 40 -14.12 -13.13 -8.75
CA CYS A 40 -13.76 -14.52 -8.46
C CYS A 40 -14.67 -15.15 -7.40
N MET A 41 -15.13 -14.39 -6.41
CA MET A 41 -15.98 -14.93 -5.33
C MET A 41 -17.38 -15.32 -5.80
N ARG A 42 -17.95 -14.62 -6.79
CA ARG A 42 -19.32 -14.88 -7.27
C ARG A 42 -19.49 -16.30 -7.86
N PRO A 43 -18.63 -16.78 -8.78
CA PRO A 43 -18.68 -18.16 -9.26
C PRO A 43 -18.41 -19.21 -8.18
N ILE A 44 -17.49 -18.95 -7.24
CA ILE A 44 -17.13 -19.90 -6.16
C ILE A 44 -18.34 -20.15 -5.25
N LEU A 45 -19.13 -19.11 -4.97
CA LEU A 45 -20.37 -19.21 -4.21
C LEU A 45 -21.56 -19.70 -5.05
N SER A 46 -21.32 -20.18 -6.27
CA SER A 46 -22.35 -20.63 -7.23
C SER A 46 -23.41 -19.58 -7.58
N ILE A 47 -23.10 -18.28 -7.43
CA ILE A 47 -24.01 -17.18 -7.75
C ILE A 47 -24.03 -17.03 -9.27
N ARG A 48 -25.15 -17.45 -9.88
CA ARG A 48 -25.39 -17.34 -11.32
C ARG A 48 -26.57 -16.41 -11.57
N TRP A 49 -26.64 -15.86 -12.78
CA TRP A 49 -27.87 -15.20 -13.21
C TRP A 49 -29.04 -16.20 -13.11
N PRO A 50 -30.24 -15.83 -12.64
CA PRO A 50 -30.78 -14.47 -12.40
C PRO A 50 -30.55 -13.91 -10.99
N GLU A 51 -29.75 -14.55 -10.14
CA GLU A 51 -29.52 -14.08 -8.76
C GLU A 51 -28.62 -12.84 -8.71
N ILE A 52 -29.15 -11.74 -8.17
CA ILE A 52 -28.42 -10.48 -7.97
C ILE A 52 -28.11 -10.30 -6.49
N ILE A 53 -26.82 -10.28 -6.16
CA ILE A 53 -26.32 -10.09 -4.79
C ILE A 53 -25.51 -8.80 -4.69
N SER A 54 -25.76 -8.02 -3.63
CA SER A 54 -24.99 -6.82 -3.29
C SER A 54 -23.58 -7.18 -2.84
N ASN A 55 -22.63 -6.26 -3.00
CA ASN A 55 -21.24 -6.52 -2.58
C ASN A 55 -21.10 -6.69 -1.06
N THR A 56 -21.96 -6.06 -0.26
CA THR A 56 -21.97 -6.20 1.20
C THR A 56 -22.37 -7.62 1.63
N ASN A 57 -23.46 -8.15 1.07
CA ASN A 57 -23.93 -9.50 1.35
C ASN A 57 -22.91 -10.57 0.89
N LEU A 58 -22.23 -10.32 -0.24
CA LEU A 58 -21.11 -11.15 -0.71
C LEU A 58 -19.98 -11.24 0.34
N TRP A 59 -19.62 -10.12 0.97
CA TRP A 59 -18.57 -10.07 1.99
C TRP A 59 -19.01 -10.68 3.32
N GLU A 60 -20.27 -10.48 3.72
CA GLU A 60 -20.86 -11.11 4.91
C GLU A 60 -20.86 -12.64 4.81
N ARG A 61 -21.31 -13.19 3.67
CA ARG A 61 -21.30 -14.65 3.43
C ARG A 61 -19.91 -15.25 3.43
N THR A 62 -18.92 -14.52 2.92
CA THR A 62 -17.52 -15.00 2.87
C THR A 62 -16.74 -14.71 4.15
N GLN A 63 -17.35 -13.97 5.09
CA GLN A 63 -16.69 -13.44 6.30
C GLN A 63 -15.40 -12.68 5.97
N GLN A 64 -15.33 -12.08 4.78
CA GLN A 64 -14.13 -11.37 4.31
C GLN A 64 -14.27 -9.88 4.56
N GLN A 65 -13.17 -9.29 5.03
CA GLN A 65 -13.08 -7.83 5.17
C GLN A 65 -12.79 -7.15 3.84
N PRO A 66 -13.22 -5.88 3.65
CA PRO A 66 -12.83 -5.08 2.51
C PRO A 66 -11.31 -4.99 2.39
N MET A 67 -10.78 -5.11 1.16
CA MET A 67 -9.33 -5.12 0.93
C MET A 67 -8.65 -3.83 1.39
N GLU A 68 -9.36 -2.70 1.42
CA GLU A 68 -8.84 -1.45 1.98
C GLU A 68 -8.48 -1.60 3.47
N VAL A 69 -9.36 -2.21 4.28
CA VAL A 69 -9.16 -2.39 5.72
C VAL A 69 -7.96 -3.31 5.97
N GLU A 70 -7.87 -4.42 5.25
CA GLU A 70 -6.76 -5.37 5.38
C GLU A 70 -5.44 -4.75 4.91
N THR A 71 -5.45 -3.98 3.83
CA THR A 71 -4.25 -3.29 3.33
C THR A 71 -3.77 -2.26 4.34
N ARG A 72 -4.69 -1.47 4.91
CA ARG A 72 -4.39 -0.49 5.97
C ARG A 72 -3.80 -1.19 7.19
N ARG A 73 -4.41 -2.29 7.65
CA ARG A 73 -3.90 -3.08 8.79
C ARG A 73 -2.48 -3.59 8.54
N ARG A 74 -2.21 -4.14 7.35
CA ARG A 74 -0.86 -4.62 6.98
C ARG A 74 0.15 -3.49 6.90
N LYS A 75 -0.23 -2.35 6.31
CA LYS A 75 0.59 -1.14 6.24
C LYS A 75 1.00 -0.66 7.63
N TRP A 76 0.05 -0.51 8.55
CA TRP A 76 0.35 -0.07 9.92
C TRP A 76 1.14 -1.10 10.72
N ARG A 77 0.88 -2.40 10.54
CA ARG A 77 1.70 -3.47 11.13
C ARG A 77 3.16 -3.38 10.67
N TRP A 78 3.39 -3.11 9.39
CA TRP A 78 4.73 -2.93 8.83
C TRP A 78 5.41 -1.66 9.33
N ILE A 79 4.69 -0.53 9.42
CA ILE A 79 5.21 0.71 10.03
C ILE A 79 5.64 0.46 11.48
N GLY A 80 4.78 -0.18 12.28
CA GLY A 80 5.08 -0.53 13.66
C GLY A 80 6.25 -1.52 13.81
N HIS A 81 6.45 -2.42 12.85
CA HIS A 81 7.63 -3.29 12.82
C HIS A 81 8.91 -2.49 12.54
N THR A 82 8.87 -1.60 11.54
CA THR A 82 10.01 -0.76 11.15
C THR A 82 10.39 0.24 12.25
N LEU A 83 9.42 0.82 12.96
CA LEU A 83 9.68 1.74 14.07
C LEU A 83 10.32 1.06 15.28
N ARG A 84 10.05 -0.23 15.50
CA ARG A 84 10.68 -1.05 16.55
C ARG A 84 12.15 -1.39 16.28
N LYS A 85 12.65 -1.18 15.05
CA LYS A 85 14.07 -1.38 14.72
C LYS A 85 14.94 -0.22 15.25
N PRO A 86 16.24 -0.46 15.55
CA PRO A 86 17.15 0.58 16.01
C PRO A 86 17.33 1.69 14.97
N ARG A 87 17.70 2.89 15.42
CA ARG A 87 17.80 4.09 14.59
C ARG A 87 18.80 3.97 13.44
N GLN A 88 19.78 3.07 13.53
CA GLN A 88 20.79 2.86 12.48
C GLN A 88 20.25 2.11 11.26
N TYR A 89 19.06 1.49 11.35
CA TYR A 89 18.54 0.69 10.25
C TYR A 89 18.02 1.57 9.11
N ILE A 90 18.46 1.28 7.88
CA ILE A 90 18.11 2.04 6.67
C ILE A 90 16.58 2.10 6.46
N THR A 91 15.86 1.06 6.87
CA THR A 91 14.38 1.01 6.77
C THR A 91 13.70 2.05 7.66
N ARG A 92 14.30 2.43 8.79
CA ARG A 92 13.75 3.48 9.66
C ARG A 92 13.99 4.86 9.06
N HIS A 93 15.12 5.05 8.38
CA HIS A 93 15.39 6.27 7.62
C HIS A 93 14.50 6.40 6.38
N SER A 94 14.15 5.29 5.71
CA SER A 94 13.31 5.32 4.51
C SER A 94 11.89 5.82 4.77
N LEU A 95 11.34 5.63 5.98
CA LEU A 95 10.05 6.20 6.39
C LEU A 95 10.05 7.73 6.35
N VAL A 96 11.18 8.36 6.67
CA VAL A 96 11.32 9.82 6.76
C VAL A 96 11.88 10.43 5.47
N TRP A 97 12.51 9.61 4.62
CA TRP A 97 13.23 10.08 3.45
C TRP A 97 12.34 10.80 2.42
N ASN A 98 12.77 12.01 2.02
CA ASN A 98 12.16 12.77 0.92
C ASN A 98 13.08 12.67 -0.31
N PRO A 99 12.66 11.98 -1.39
CA PRO A 99 13.51 11.84 -2.58
C PRO A 99 13.68 13.20 -3.27
N GLN A 100 14.93 13.70 -3.27
CA GLN A 100 15.33 14.88 -4.01
C GLN A 100 15.54 14.53 -5.49
N GLY A 101 14.96 15.31 -6.40
CA GLY A 101 15.11 15.10 -7.84
C GLY A 101 14.08 15.85 -8.70
N ARG A 102 14.36 15.90 -10.00
CA ARG A 102 13.47 16.51 -11.00
C ARG A 102 12.20 15.66 -11.14
N ARG A 103 11.04 16.27 -10.91
CA ARG A 103 9.73 15.65 -11.11
C ARG A 103 9.24 15.85 -12.54
N THR A 104 8.46 14.91 -13.04
CA THR A 104 7.72 15.07 -14.29
C THR A 104 6.72 16.21 -14.15
N ARG A 105 6.56 17.05 -15.18
CA ARG A 105 5.51 18.10 -15.20
C ARG A 105 4.13 17.43 -15.21
N GLY A 106 3.18 17.93 -14.41
CA GLY A 106 1.81 17.40 -14.30
C GLY A 106 1.36 17.14 -12.85
N ARG A 107 0.18 16.53 -12.67
CA ARG A 107 -0.37 16.20 -11.35
C ARG A 107 0.56 15.22 -10.60
N PRO A 108 1.03 15.55 -9.40
CA PRO A 108 1.84 14.62 -8.61
C PRO A 108 1.03 13.36 -8.26
N LYS A 109 1.62 12.18 -8.49
CA LYS A 109 1.09 10.94 -7.91
C LYS A 109 1.15 11.04 -6.38
N MET A 110 0.17 10.45 -5.71
CA MET A 110 0.22 10.29 -4.27
C MET A 110 1.46 9.46 -3.91
N THR A 111 2.20 9.94 -2.91
CA THR A 111 3.34 9.22 -2.36
C THR A 111 2.92 8.48 -1.12
N TRP A 112 3.59 7.37 -0.82
CA TRP A 112 3.37 6.60 0.41
C TRP A 112 3.35 7.49 1.67
N ARG A 113 4.25 8.48 1.75
CA ARG A 113 4.29 9.46 2.84
C ARG A 113 3.00 10.28 2.92
N ARG A 114 2.57 10.91 1.82
CA ARG A 114 1.36 11.75 1.79
C ARG A 114 0.09 10.94 2.08
N GLU A 115 0.05 9.68 1.65
CA GLU A 115 -1.07 8.79 1.95
C GLU A 115 -1.09 8.40 3.44
N THR A 116 0.06 8.09 4.02
CA THR A 116 0.18 7.81 5.46
C THR A 116 -0.17 9.04 6.29
N GLU A 117 0.31 10.23 5.92
CA GLU A 117 -0.05 11.51 6.57
C GLU A 117 -1.54 11.80 6.46
N ALA A 118 -2.16 11.60 5.29
CA ALA A 118 -3.60 11.76 5.11
C ALA A 118 -4.41 10.74 5.94
N GLU A 119 -3.93 9.50 6.06
CA GLU A 119 -4.54 8.48 6.91
C GLU A 119 -4.44 8.85 8.40
N MET A 120 -3.28 9.34 8.87
CA MET A 120 -3.13 9.85 10.25
C MET A 120 -4.08 11.02 10.52
N ALA A 121 -4.09 12.01 9.62
CA ALA A 121 -4.96 13.17 9.74
C ALA A 121 -6.47 12.82 9.67
N SER A 122 -6.83 11.72 9.01
CA SER A 122 -8.20 11.21 9.03
C SER A 122 -8.55 10.50 10.34
N ALA A 123 -7.58 9.88 11.01
CA ALA A 123 -7.79 9.20 12.29
C ALA A 123 -7.91 10.21 13.45
N GLU A 124 -7.15 11.32 13.41
CA GLU A 124 -7.18 12.40 14.41
C GLU A 124 -8.52 13.17 14.47
N LYS A 125 -9.37 13.04 13.45
CA LYS A 125 -10.66 13.75 13.34
C LYS A 125 -11.86 12.93 13.84
N THR A 126 -11.63 11.73 14.35
CA THR A 126 -12.64 10.80 14.86
C THR A 126 -12.54 10.72 16.37
#